data_AF-A0AA51JSR6-F1
#
_entry.id   AF-A0AA51JSR6-F1
#
_cell.length_a   1.000
_cell.length_b   1.000
_cell.length_c   1.000
_cell.angle_alpha   90.00
_cell.angle_beta   90.00
_cell.angle_gamma   90.00
#
_symmetry.space_group_name_H-M   'P 1'
#
loop_
_entity.id
_entity.type
_entity.pdbx_description
1 polymer ?
#
loop_
_entity_poly.entity_id
_entity_poly.type
_entity_poly.pdbx_seq_one_letter_code
_entity_poly.pdbx_strand_id
1 'polypeptide(L)' 'KTRLVRARMSQAARTVRVSGTMHRTFGRAQWAALRDVLQAWRANVHAAHESMKAVAAAQLDY' A
#
# COMPACT_ATOMS: atom_id res chain seq x y z
N LYS A 1 -7.20 3.82 -25.75
CA LYS A 1 -6.35 4.83 -25.04
C LYS A 1 -5.55 4.11 -23.94
N THR A 2 -4.26 3.89 -24.13
CA THR A 2 -3.37 3.19 -23.18
C THR A 2 -3.03 4.12 -22.01
N ARG A 3 -3.44 3.76 -20.78
CA ARG A 3 -3.25 4.60 -19.59
C ARG A 3 -1.96 4.23 -18.86
N LEU A 4 -0.84 4.83 -19.27
CA LEU A 4 0.48 4.59 -18.65
C LEU A 4 0.62 5.20 -17.25
N VAL A 5 -0.16 6.25 -16.96
CA VAL A 5 -0.12 6.95 -15.67
C VAL A 5 -1.54 7.34 -15.26
N ARG A 6 -1.85 7.19 -13.98
CA ARG A 6 -3.01 7.74 -13.29
C ARG A 6 -2.51 8.80 -12.33
N ALA A 7 -2.85 10.06 -12.56
CA ALA A 7 -2.38 11.19 -11.75
C ALA A 7 -3.42 12.32 -11.69
N ARG A 8 -3.29 13.20 -10.70
CA ARG A 8 -4.04 14.45 -10.56
C ARG A 8 -3.07 15.63 -10.53
N MET A 9 -3.36 16.70 -11.26
CA MET A 9 -2.55 17.93 -11.25
C MET A 9 -3.21 18.99 -10.39
N SER A 10 -2.46 19.54 -9.45
CA SER A 10 -2.80 20.77 -8.75
C SER A 10 -2.04 21.91 -9.41
N GLN A 11 -2.74 22.72 -10.20
CA GLN A 11 -2.12 23.81 -10.96
C GLN A 11 -1.68 24.97 -10.04
N ALA A 12 -2.49 25.31 -9.03
CA ALA A 12 -2.18 26.36 -8.07
C ALA A 12 -0.89 26.07 -7.28
N ALA A 13 -0.70 24.81 -6.87
CA ALA A 13 0.52 24.37 -6.22
C ALA A 13 1.64 24.00 -7.21
N ARG A 14 1.36 23.99 -8.53
CA ARG A 14 2.28 23.51 -9.59
C ARG A 14 2.82 22.09 -9.32
N THR A 15 2.01 21.21 -8.75
CA THR A 15 2.40 19.83 -8.40
C THR A 15 1.51 18.78 -9.10
N VAL A 16 2.10 17.64 -9.47
CA VAL A 16 1.37 16.48 -9.99
C VAL A 16 1.45 15.33 -8.98
N ARG A 17 0.30 14.86 -8.51
CA ARG A 17 0.21 13.68 -7.66
C ARG A 17 -0.08 12.45 -8.50
N VAL A 18 0.89 11.55 -8.59
CA VAL A 18 0.74 10.26 -9.30
C VAL A 18 0.12 9.23 -8.35
N SER A 19 -1.01 8.66 -8.76
CA SER A 19 -1.73 7.60 -8.03
C SER A 19 -1.38 6.19 -8.51
N GLY A 20 -0.85 6.05 -9.72
CA GLY A 20 -0.38 4.77 -10.23
C GLY A 20 0.33 4.91 -11.56
N THR A 21 1.40 4.16 -11.73
CA THR A 21 2.17 4.05 -12.97
C THR A 21 2.07 2.63 -13.50
N MET A 22 1.90 2.49 -14.81
CA MET A 22 1.87 1.18 -15.46
C MET A 22 3.30 0.79 -15.83
N HIS A 23 3.87 -0.19 -15.14
CA HIS A 23 5.16 -0.78 -15.51
C HIS A 23 4.91 -1.86 -16.56
N ARG A 24 5.50 -1.71 -17.75
CA ARG A 24 5.35 -2.69 -18.84
C ARG A 24 6.07 -4.00 -18.54
N THR A 25 7.20 -3.91 -17.83
CA THR A 25 7.97 -5.04 -17.29
C THR A 25 8.56 -4.65 -15.94
N PHE A 26 8.79 -5.65 -15.07
CA PHE A 26 9.45 -5.46 -13.78
C PHE A 26 10.88 -6.01 -13.87
N GLY A 27 11.87 -5.18 -13.57
CA GLY A 27 13.24 -5.62 -13.35
C GLY A 27 13.47 -6.05 -11.91
N ARG A 28 14.70 -6.50 -11.60
CA ARG A 28 15.06 -7.05 -10.28
C ARG A 28 14.77 -6.10 -9.12
N ALA A 29 15.04 -4.80 -9.29
CA ALA A 29 14.76 -3.79 -8.29
C ALA A 29 13.25 -3.61 -8.03
N GLN A 30 12.44 -3.60 -9.09
CA GLN A 30 10.98 -3.51 -8.96
C GLN A 30 10.40 -4.75 -8.28
N TRP A 31 10.96 -5.94 -8.55
CA TRP A 31 10.57 -7.17 -7.85
C TRP A 31 10.97 -7.15 -6.37
N ALA A 32 12.13 -6.59 -6.03
CA ALA A 32 12.52 -6.41 -4.62
C ALA A 32 11.55 -5.48 -3.90
N ALA A 33 11.31 -4.29 -4.45
CA ALA A 33 10.36 -3.34 -3.88
C ALA A 33 8.95 -3.94 -3.72
N LEU A 34 8.47 -4.72 -4.71
CA LEU A 34 7.18 -5.41 -4.59
C LEU A 34 7.17 -6.42 -3.44
N ARG A 35 8.23 -7.23 -3.28
CA ARG A 35 8.34 -8.17 -2.16
C ARG A 35 8.30 -7.44 -0.82
N ASP A 36 9.04 -6.35 -0.69
CA ASP A 36 9.11 -5.58 0.55
C ASP A 36 7.73 -4.99 0.90
N VAL A 37 7.03 -4.44 -0.09
CA VAL A 37 5.65 -3.93 0.08
C VAL A 37 4.70 -5.05 0.52
N LEU A 38 4.77 -6.23 -0.09
CA LEU A 38 3.92 -7.37 0.27
C LEU A 38 4.23 -7.91 1.67
N GLN A 39 5.50 -7.97 2.05
CA GLN A 39 5.91 -8.38 3.40
C GLN A 39 5.42 -7.39 4.46
N ALA A 40 5.61 -6.09 4.22
CA ALA A 40 5.09 -5.04 5.10
C ALA A 40 3.56 -5.12 5.22
N TRP A 41 2.86 -5.33 4.11
CA TRP A 41 1.41 -5.47 4.13
C TRP A 41 0.95 -6.68 4.96
N ARG A 42 1.59 -7.84 4.78
CA ARG A 42 1.32 -9.04 5.59
C ARG A 42 1.55 -8.78 7.08
N ALA A 43 2.66 -8.14 7.44
CA ALA A 43 2.98 -7.80 8.83
C ALA A 43 1.93 -6.86 9.42
N ASN A 44 1.52 -5.83 8.68
CA ASN A 44 0.52 -4.86 9.13
C ASN A 44 -0.85 -5.51 9.35
N VAL A 45 -1.30 -6.36 8.42
CA VAL A 45 -2.58 -7.09 8.56
C VAL A 45 -2.52 -8.04 9.77
N HIS A 46 -1.41 -8.74 9.95
CA HIS A 46 -1.24 -9.64 11.10
C HIS A 46 -1.25 -8.87 12.43
N ALA A 47 -0.51 -7.77 12.53
CA ALA A 47 -0.49 -6.94 13.72
C ALA A 47 -1.87 -6.36 14.07
N ALA A 48 -2.61 -5.88 13.06
CA ALA A 48 -3.98 -5.40 13.25
C ALA A 48 -4.91 -6.51 13.73
N HIS A 49 -4.79 -7.72 13.18
CA HIS A 49 -5.58 -8.87 13.60
C HIS A 49 -5.31 -9.27 15.06
N GLU A 50 -4.04 -9.37 15.45
CA GLU A 50 -3.69 -9.69 16.83
C GLU A 50 -4.13 -8.59 17.82
N SER A 51 -4.02 -7.33 17.42
CA SER A 51 -4.54 -6.20 18.22
C SER A 51 -6.05 -6.31 18.43
N MET A 52 -6.81 -6.65 17.38
CA MET A 52 -8.27 -6.85 17.48
C MET A 52 -8.63 -8.04 18.37
N LYS A 53 -7.89 -9.16 18.28
CA LYS A 53 -8.10 -10.30 19.19
C LYS A 53 -7.86 -9.92 20.65
N ALA A 54 -6.78 -9.19 20.93
CA ALA A 54 -6.46 -8.76 22.28
C ALA A 54 -7.57 -7.87 22.87
N VAL A 55 -8.10 -6.94 22.07
CA VAL A 55 -9.25 -6.11 22.47
C VAL A 55 -10.49 -6.95 22.71
N ALA A 56 -10.81 -7.88 21.81
CA ALA A 56 -11.99 -8.75 21.94
C ALA A 56 -11.90 -9.65 23.20
N ALA A 57 -10.71 -10.20 23.50
CA ALA A 57 -10.48 -10.98 24.71
C ALA A 57 -10.68 -10.13 25.97
N ALA A 58 -10.13 -8.90 25.99
CA ALA A 58 -10.31 -7.98 27.12
C ALA A 58 -11.76 -7.54 27.34
N GLN A 59 -12.62 -7.59 26.31
CA GLN A 59 -14.06 -7.31 26.43
C GLN A 59 -14.87 -8.52 26.96
N LEU A 60 -14.33 -9.74 26.86
CA LEU A 60 -14.98 -10.94 27.41
C LEU A 60 -14.67 -11.15 28.90
N ASP A 61 -13.55 -10.60 29.37
CA ASP A 61 -13.12 -10.67 30.77
C ASP A 61 -13.80 -9.62 31.67
N TYR A 62 -14.66 -8.76 31.12
CA TYR A 62 -15.48 -7.75 31.84
C TYR A 62 -16.96 -8.10 31.74
#